data_AF-A0A9D8U2Y0-F1
#
_entry.id   AF-A0A9D8U2Y0-F1
#
_cell.length_a   1.000
_cell.length_b   1.000
_cell.length_c   1.000
_cell.angle_alpha   90.00
_cell.angle_beta   90.00
_cell.angle_gamma   90.00
#
_symmetry.space_group_name_H-M   'P 1'
#
loop_
_entity.id
_entity.type
_entity.pdbx_description
1 polymer ?
#
loop_
_entity_poly.entity_id
_entity_poly.type
_entity_poly.pdbx_seq_one_letter_code
_entity_poly.pdbx_strand_id
1 'polypeptide(L)'
;MNFRVAVLASAFFLSACGGRASEIVSIERESDTLLSCEHLAAEYRVNASRIPELQTERSNQNGNNVGLLLVAPLFLDFSDTEKKEIEALKQRNNRLLGLMQQKSCEALHSDVPDFDNIESDATQ
;
A
#
# COMPACT_ATOMS: atom_id res chain seq x y z
N MET A 1 46.45 -10.44 -0.15
CA MET A 1 45.11 -9.82 0.04
C MET A 1 44.16 -10.94 0.44
N ASN A 2 43.68 -10.92 1.67
CA ASN A 2 43.28 -12.13 2.40
C ASN A 2 41.85 -12.56 2.06
N PHE A 3 41.69 -13.75 1.46
CA PHE A 3 40.39 -14.39 1.13
C PHE A 3 39.41 -14.40 2.32
N ARG A 4 39.93 -14.54 3.55
CA ARG A 4 39.15 -14.49 4.79
C ARG A 4 38.44 -13.15 5.03
N VAL A 5 39.04 -12.04 4.60
CA VAL A 5 38.45 -10.70 4.73
C VAL A 5 37.30 -10.52 3.74
N ALA A 6 37.41 -11.09 2.54
CA ALA A 6 36.34 -11.05 1.54
C ALA A 6 35.09 -11.83 1.98
N VAL A 7 35.29 -13.01 2.58
CA VAL A 7 34.18 -13.83 3.11
C VAL A 7 33.47 -13.14 4.27
N LEU A 8 34.22 -12.54 5.21
CA LEU A 8 33.64 -11.80 6.34
C LEU A 8 32.88 -10.54 5.88
N ALA A 9 33.39 -9.81 4.88
CA ALA A 9 32.71 -8.64 4.33
C ALA A 9 31.40 -9.01 3.61
N SER A 10 31.37 -10.13 2.89
CA SER A 10 30.16 -10.58 2.19
C SER A 10 29.00 -10.92 3.13
N ALA A 11 29.29 -11.44 4.33
CA ALA A 11 28.25 -11.78 5.32
C ALA A 11 27.49 -10.56 5.87
N PHE A 12 28.11 -9.38 5.88
CA PHE A 12 27.46 -8.13 6.32
C PHE A 12 26.51 -7.52 5.28
N PHE A 13 26.65 -7.86 4.00
CA PHE A 13 25.77 -7.33 2.96
C PHE A 13 24.44 -8.11 2.82
N LEU A 14 24.34 -9.32 3.37
CA LEU A 14 23.10 -10.10 3.35
C LEU A 14 22.03 -9.59 4.35
N SER A 15 22.35 -8.67 5.27
CA SER A 15 21.38 -8.08 6.21
C SER A 15 20.64 -6.87 5.64
N ALA A 16 20.87 -6.49 4.38
CA ALA A 16 20.12 -5.43 3.71
C ALA A 16 18.75 -5.93 3.20
N CYS A 17 17.88 -6.41 4.10
CA CYS A 17 16.47 -6.63 3.80
C CYS A 17 15.72 -5.31 4.01
N GLY A 18 15.94 -4.35 3.10
CA GLY A 18 15.39 -3.00 3.18
C GLY A 18 13.97 -2.84 2.61
N GLY A 19 13.31 -3.92 2.22
CA GLY A 19 11.95 -3.91 1.69
C GLY A 19 10.95 -4.32 2.77
N ARG A 20 9.90 -3.52 2.97
CA ARG A 20 8.75 -3.96 3.77
C ARG A 20 7.96 -5.02 2.98
N ALA A 21 7.45 -6.02 3.67
CA ALA A 21 6.49 -6.93 3.06
C ALA A 21 5.21 -6.16 2.73
N SER A 22 4.67 -6.36 1.53
CA SER A 22 3.36 -5.81 1.16
C SER A 22 2.27 -6.40 2.02
N GLU A 23 1.36 -5.55 2.51
CA GLU A 23 0.18 -6.00 3.22
C GLU A 23 -1.06 -5.81 2.33
N ILE A 24 -1.35 -6.82 1.51
CA ILE A 24 -2.54 -6.80 0.66
C ILE A 24 -3.77 -7.07 1.53
N VAL A 25 -4.64 -6.06 1.63
CA VAL A 25 -5.87 -6.15 2.41
C VAL A 25 -6.88 -7.08 1.73
N SER A 26 -7.59 -7.88 2.52
CA SER A 26 -8.74 -8.64 1.98
C SER A 26 -9.88 -7.70 1.64
N ILE A 27 -10.37 -7.77 0.40
CA ILE A 27 -11.49 -6.96 -0.11
C ILE A 27 -12.78 -7.26 0.68
N GLU A 28 -13.00 -8.52 1.05
CA GLU A 28 -14.16 -8.99 1.80
C GLU A 28 -13.70 -9.78 3.04
N ARG A 29 -14.42 -9.62 4.15
CA ARG A 29 -14.23 -10.42 5.37
C ARG A 29 -15.58 -10.91 5.85
N GLU A 30 -15.64 -12.14 6.34
CA GLU A 30 -16.89 -12.74 6.85
C GLU A 30 -17.51 -11.90 7.97
N SER A 31 -16.67 -11.25 8.78
CA SER A 31 -17.07 -10.38 9.89
C SER A 31 -17.69 -9.04 9.46
N ASP A 32 -17.58 -8.63 8.20
CA ASP A 32 -18.02 -7.30 7.76
C ASP A 32 -19.52 -7.09 7.95
N THR A 33 -20.28 -8.17 7.81
CA THR A 33 -21.74 -8.17 8.00
C THR A 33 -22.13 -7.86 9.44
N LEU A 34 -21.25 -8.14 10.41
CA LEU A 34 -21.46 -7.92 11.83
C LEU A 34 -21.08 -6.51 12.28
N LEU A 35 -20.36 -5.74 11.45
CA LEU A 35 -19.90 -4.40 11.80
C LEU A 35 -21.05 -3.40 11.88
N SER A 36 -20.92 -2.46 12.82
CA SER A 36 -21.79 -1.28 12.93
C SER A 36 -21.40 -0.23 11.89
N CYS A 37 -22.31 0.69 11.58
CA CYS A 37 -22.04 1.81 10.67
C CYS A 37 -20.80 2.62 11.10
N GLU A 38 -20.59 2.81 12.40
CA GLU A 38 -19.42 3.51 12.93
C GLU A 38 -18.12 2.74 12.63
N HIS A 39 -18.11 1.42 12.81
CA HIS A 39 -16.94 0.61 12.52
C HIS A 39 -16.62 0.58 11.02
N LEU A 40 -17.65 0.46 10.17
CA LEU A 40 -17.48 0.53 8.71
C LEU A 40 -16.91 1.88 8.27
N ALA A 41 -17.41 2.99 8.83
CA ALA A 41 -16.90 4.33 8.55
C ALA A 41 -15.48 4.56 9.08
N ALA A 42 -15.16 4.02 10.26
CA ALA A 42 -13.82 4.08 10.82
C ALA A 42 -12.83 3.32 9.93
N GLU A 43 -13.16 2.10 9.52
CA GLU A 43 -12.31 1.31 8.62
C GLU A 43 -12.13 2.00 7.27
N TYR A 44 -13.20 2.53 6.68
CA TYR A 44 -13.14 3.28 5.44
C TYR A 44 -12.12 4.43 5.51
N ARG A 45 -12.17 5.23 6.59
CA ARG A 45 -11.25 6.37 6.80
C ARG A 45 -9.80 5.93 6.97
N VAL A 46 -9.56 4.87 7.75
CA VAL A 46 -8.21 4.30 7.94
C VAL A 46 -7.62 3.81 6.63
N ASN A 47 -8.41 3.11 5.81
CA ASN A 47 -7.97 2.66 4.49
C ASN A 47 -7.71 3.85 3.55
N ALA A 48 -8.58 4.87 3.58
CA ALA A 48 -8.45 6.06 2.75
C ALA A 48 -7.19 6.87 3.09
N SER A 49 -6.83 6.99 4.37
CA SER A 49 -5.61 7.70 4.78
C SER A 49 -4.33 6.96 4.38
N ARG A 50 -4.38 5.64 4.19
CA ARG A 50 -3.22 4.84 3.80
C ARG A 50 -2.82 5.05 2.33
N ILE A 51 -3.78 5.31 1.44
CA ILE A 51 -3.53 5.48 0.00
C ILE A 51 -2.48 6.57 -0.31
N PRO A 52 -2.58 7.83 0.21
CA PRO A 52 -1.56 8.86 -0.08
C PRO A 52 -0.19 8.55 0.55
N GLU A 53 -0.15 7.82 1.67
CA GLU A 53 1.11 7.34 2.26
C GLU A 53 1.82 6.38 1.29
N LEU A 54 1.08 5.43 0.70
CA LEU A 54 1.61 4.48 -0.29
C LEU A 54 2.07 5.15 -1.58
N GLN A 55 1.35 6.17 -2.03
CA GLN A 55 1.77 6.99 -3.18
C GLN A 55 3.10 7.70 -2.90
N THR A 56 3.26 8.24 -1.68
CA THR A 56 4.50 8.90 -1.25
C THR A 56 5.65 7.90 -1.12
N GLU A 57 5.40 6.72 -0.54
CA GLU A 57 6.38 5.62 -0.44
C GLU A 57 6.88 5.22 -1.83
N ARG A 58 5.98 5.05 -2.80
CA ARG A 58 6.32 4.73 -4.20
C ARG A 58 7.18 5.83 -4.84
N SER A 59 6.83 7.10 -4.66
CA SER A 59 7.60 8.23 -5.20
C SER A 59 9.03 8.26 -4.64
N ASN A 60 9.17 8.07 -3.33
CA ASN A 60 10.47 8.04 -2.65
C ASN A 60 11.35 6.84 -3.06
N GLN A 61 10.75 5.67 -3.29
CA GLN A 61 11.48 4.49 -3.75
C GLN A 61 12.00 4.66 -5.19
N ASN A 62 11.21 5.28 -6.07
CA ASN A 62 11.63 5.56 -7.44
C ASN A 62 12.73 6.63 -7.51
N GLY A 63 12.71 7.65 -6.64
CA GLY A 63 13.69 8.73 -6.63
C GLY A 63 15.11 8.33 -6.19
N ASN A 64 15.24 7.36 -5.29
CA ASN A 64 16.52 7.02 -4.66
C ASN A 64 17.30 5.87 -5.34
N ASN A 65 16.71 5.12 -6.27
CA ASN A 65 17.31 3.89 -6.82
C ASN A 65 17.55 3.86 -8.33
N VAL A 66 17.33 4.96 -9.06
CA VAL A 66 17.65 5.05 -10.51
C VAL A 66 19.10 4.68 -10.81
N GLY A 67 20.04 4.94 -9.89
CA GLY A 67 21.46 4.56 -10.06
C GLY A 67 21.80 3.10 -9.77
N LEU A 68 20.99 2.38 -8.98
CA LEU A 68 21.26 0.99 -8.56
C LEU A 68 20.50 -0.05 -9.39
N LEU A 69 19.36 0.34 -9.99
CA LEU A 69 18.53 -0.52 -10.85
C LEU A 69 19.23 -1.01 -12.13
N LEU A 70 20.32 -0.36 -12.57
CA LEU A 70 21.11 -0.81 -13.73
C LEU A 70 21.96 -2.06 -13.45
N VAL A 71 22.15 -2.45 -12.18
CA VAL A 71 23.13 -3.48 -11.80
C VAL A 71 22.49 -4.80 -11.35
N ALA A 72 21.19 -4.82 -11.04
CA ALA A 72 20.53 -6.01 -10.49
C ALA A 72 19.14 -6.28 -11.11
N PRO A 73 19.00 -7.27 -12.01
CA PRO A 73 17.71 -7.62 -12.63
C PRO A 73 16.71 -8.33 -11.69
N LEU A 74 17.00 -8.41 -10.38
CA LEU A 74 16.21 -9.19 -9.40
C LEU A 74 15.26 -8.34 -8.53
N PHE A 75 15.18 -7.03 -8.72
CA PHE A 75 14.34 -6.12 -7.91
C PHE A 75 13.07 -5.62 -8.63
N LEU A 76 12.70 -6.22 -9.77
CA LEU A 76 11.65 -5.72 -10.67
C LEU A 76 10.20 -5.86 -10.17
N ASP A 77 9.91 -6.56 -9.07
CA ASP A 77 8.53 -6.73 -8.57
C ASP A 77 8.17 -5.80 -7.39
N PHE A 78 9.15 -5.07 -6.83
CA PHE A 78 8.85 -4.13 -5.74
C PHE A 78 8.09 -2.90 -6.23
N SER A 79 8.29 -2.44 -7.48
CA SER A 79 7.64 -1.22 -7.99
C SER A 79 6.12 -1.32 -8.23
N ASP A 80 5.59 -2.54 -8.36
CA ASP A 80 4.16 -2.79 -8.54
C ASP A 80 3.47 -3.18 -7.24
N THR A 81 4.22 -3.28 -6.14
CA THR A 81 3.72 -3.71 -4.84
C THR A 81 2.78 -2.67 -4.23
N GLU A 82 3.20 -1.41 -4.16
CA GLU A 82 2.37 -0.33 -3.62
C GLU A 82 1.12 -0.09 -4.48
N LYS A 83 1.21 -0.31 -5.81
CA LYS A 83 0.04 -0.22 -6.69
C LYS A 83 -1.01 -1.27 -6.35
N LYS A 84 -0.60 -2.52 -6.15
CA LYS A 84 -1.50 -3.62 -5.77
C LYS A 84 -2.14 -3.36 -4.40
N GLU A 85 -1.40 -2.78 -3.46
CA GLU A 85 -1.90 -2.40 -2.14
C GLU A 85 -2.92 -1.25 -2.23
N ILE A 86 -2.63 -0.20 -3.01
CA ILE A 86 -3.57 0.90 -3.28
C ILE A 86 -4.86 0.37 -3.92
N GLU A 87 -4.74 -0.49 -4.94
CA GLU A 87 -5.90 -1.05 -5.62
C GLU A 87 -6.75 -1.93 -4.68
N ALA A 88 -6.11 -2.75 -3.85
CA ALA A 88 -6.81 -3.55 -2.84
C ALA A 88 -7.55 -2.66 -1.83
N LEU A 89 -6.94 -1.55 -1.38
CA LEU A 89 -7.58 -0.58 -0.49
C LEU A 89 -8.78 0.11 -1.15
N LYS A 90 -8.66 0.51 -2.42
CA LYS A 90 -9.78 1.08 -3.21
C LYS A 90 -10.95 0.10 -3.30
N GLN A 91 -10.68 -1.14 -3.70
CA GLN A 91 -11.71 -2.18 -3.82
C GLN A 91 -12.37 -2.51 -2.48
N ARG A 92 -11.57 -2.61 -1.41
CA ARG A 92 -12.07 -2.79 -0.05
C ARG A 92 -13.02 -1.66 0.34
N ASN A 93 -12.63 -0.40 0.13
CA ASN A 93 -13.47 0.74 0.47
C ASN A 93 -14.76 0.77 -0.34
N ASN A 94 -14.72 0.44 -1.63
CA ASN A 94 -15.94 0.28 -2.44
C ASN A 94 -16.89 -0.78 -1.86
N ARG A 95 -16.34 -1.89 -1.35
CA ARG A 95 -17.15 -2.91 -0.65
C ARG A 95 -17.76 -2.35 0.64
N LEU A 96 -16.99 -1.63 1.46
CA LEU A 96 -17.48 -1.01 2.69
C LEU A 96 -18.62 -0.02 2.41
N LEU A 97 -18.49 0.80 1.35
CA LEU A 97 -19.56 1.70 0.90
C LEU A 97 -20.85 0.94 0.57
N GLY A 98 -20.75 -0.17 -0.17
CA GLY A 98 -21.89 -1.03 -0.46
C GLY A 98 -22.56 -1.60 0.79
N LEU A 99 -21.78 -2.01 1.80
CA LEU A 99 -22.32 -2.50 3.07
C LEU A 99 -22.98 -1.38 3.89
N MET A 100 -22.41 -0.18 3.89
CA MET A 100 -22.98 0.98 4.56
C MET A 100 -24.30 1.41 3.91
N GLN A 101 -24.41 1.34 2.58
CA GLN A 101 -25.66 1.55 1.85
C GLN A 101 -26.71 0.49 2.21
N GLN A 102 -26.34 -0.79 2.23
CA GLN A 102 -27.24 -1.89 2.63
C GLN A 102 -27.78 -1.73 4.05
N LYS A 103 -26.97 -1.17 4.96
CA LYS A 103 -27.34 -0.89 6.36
C LYS A 103 -28.01 0.48 6.56
N SER A 104 -28.20 1.26 5.49
CA SER A 104 -28.76 2.62 5.52
C SER A 104 -28.03 3.56 6.51
N CYS A 105 -26.70 3.51 6.51
CA CYS A 105 -25.89 4.39 7.35
C CYS A 105 -26.01 5.86 6.89
N GLU A 106 -26.34 6.78 7.80
CA GLU A 106 -26.50 8.23 7.50
C GLU A 106 -25.17 8.94 7.17
N ALA A 107 -24.04 8.45 7.71
CA ALA A 107 -22.74 9.10 7.58
C ALA A 107 -21.97 8.60 6.34
N LEU A 108 -22.30 9.14 5.17
CA LEU A 108 -21.57 8.82 3.93
C LEU A 108 -21.30 10.00 2.98
N HIS A 109 -21.80 11.21 3.25
CA HIS A 109 -21.83 12.25 2.22
C HIS A 109 -20.81 13.39 2.40
N SER A 110 -20.16 13.56 3.55
CA SER A 110 -19.28 14.72 3.79
C SER A 110 -17.77 14.44 3.71
N ASP A 111 -17.32 13.20 3.97
CA ASP A 111 -15.90 12.93 4.28
C ASP A 111 -15.30 11.74 3.49
N VAL A 112 -15.93 11.35 2.38
CA VAL A 112 -15.49 10.25 1.50
C VAL A 112 -14.61 10.86 0.40
N PRO A 113 -13.28 10.68 0.42
CA PRO A 113 -12.43 11.11 -0.69
C PRO A 113 -12.80 10.29 -1.93
N ASP A 114 -13.11 10.96 -3.03
CA ASP A 114 -13.26 10.31 -4.32
C ASP A 114 -11.89 9.84 -4.81
N PHE A 115 -11.66 8.52 -4.78
CA PHE A 115 -10.39 7.91 -5.15
C PHE A 115 -10.04 8.04 -6.63
N ASP A 116 -10.99 8.41 -7.49
CA ASP A 116 -10.75 8.64 -8.92
C ASP A 116 -9.98 9.95 -9.18
N ASN A 117 -10.03 10.91 -8.25
CA ASN A 117 -9.32 12.20 -8.38
C ASN A 117 -7.89 12.18 -7.81
N ILE A 118 -7.54 11.18 -6.98
CA ILE A 118 -6.23 11.10 -6.29
C ILE A 118 -5.13 10.54 -7.20
N GLU A 119 -5.49 9.83 -8.28
CA GLU A 119 -4.52 9.32 -9.26
C GLU A 119 -3.88 10.44 -10.11
N SER A 120 -4.51 11.61 -10.23
CA SER A 120 -4.07 12.66 -11.17
C SER A 120 -2.90 13.54 -10.67
N ASP A 121 -2.59 13.54 -9.38
CA ASP A 121 -1.56 14.42 -8.79
C ASP A 121 -0.16 13.78 -8.75
N ALA A 122 -0.04 12.47 -9.02
CA ALA A 122 1.25 11.77 -9.02
C ALA A 122 2.02 11.87 -10.36
N THR A 123 1.56 12.72 -11.29
CA THR A 123 2.13 12.86 -12.64
C THR A 123 2.57 14.28 -13.00
N GLN A 124 2.74 15.17 -12.01
CA GLN A 124 3.33 16.50 -12.23
C GLN A 124 4.69 16.65 -11.56
#